data_AF-A0A7Y2TFA7-F1
#
_entry.id   AF-A0A7Y2TFA7-F1
#
_cell.length_a   1.000
_cell.length_b   1.000
_cell.length_c   1.000
_cell.angle_alpha   90.00
_cell.angle_beta   90.00
_cell.angle_gamma   90.00
#
_symmetry.space_group_name_H-M   'P 1'
#
loop_
_entity.id
_entity.type
_entity.pdbx_description
1 polymer ?
#
loop_
_entity_poly.entity_id
_entity_poly.type
_entity_poly.pdbx_seq_one_letter_code
_entity_poly.pdbx_strand_id
1 'polypeptide(L)'
;MIKNFAFVLVLFLALVSCSRKTIGVPFVKEIDRNELKYTFISSNIIGDSLVAKVQYGGGCIKPHLFELVQTTKDDAGTVYLWLLHKTKDDKCRALVRVSRAYDVSTILKDPSVTSIKLNGDKVLYEKE
;
A
#
# COMPACT_ATOMS: atom_id res chain seq x y z
N MET A 1 17.52 -4.54 -63.73
CA MET A 1 16.61 -5.38 -62.93
C MET A 1 16.59 -4.90 -61.47
N ILE A 2 15.47 -4.26 -61.08
CA ILE A 2 14.73 -4.47 -59.80
C ILE A 2 15.54 -4.27 -58.50
N LYS A 3 15.55 -3.06 -57.90
CA LYS A 3 14.66 -2.58 -56.80
C LYS A 3 14.38 -3.63 -55.71
N ASN A 4 14.83 -3.37 -54.47
CA ASN A 4 14.27 -3.83 -53.18
C ASN A 4 15.04 -3.07 -52.08
N PHE A 5 14.65 -1.88 -51.63
CA PHE A 5 13.56 -1.58 -50.69
C PHE A 5 13.47 -2.55 -49.52
N ALA A 6 14.16 -2.23 -48.43
CA ALA A 6 13.81 -2.69 -47.09
C ALA A 6 13.89 -1.50 -46.13
N PHE A 7 12.78 -0.75 -46.11
CA PHE A 7 12.46 0.30 -45.17
C PHE A 7 12.16 -0.42 -43.84
N VAL A 8 13.08 -0.43 -42.87
CA VAL A 8 12.79 -0.99 -41.54
C VAL A 8 12.04 0.07 -40.74
N LEU A 9 10.74 -0.15 -40.66
CA LEU A 9 9.73 0.60 -39.94
C LEU A 9 9.90 0.40 -38.42
N VAL A 10 10.19 1.52 -37.75
CA VAL A 10 9.84 1.96 -36.38
C VAL A 10 9.15 0.95 -35.46
N LEU A 11 9.66 0.82 -34.22
CA LEU A 11 8.79 0.72 -33.05
C LEU A 11 9.35 1.59 -31.91
N PHE A 12 8.96 2.86 -31.88
CA PHE A 12 9.06 3.68 -30.67
C PHE A 12 8.09 3.05 -29.65
N LEU A 13 8.63 2.34 -28.65
CA LEU A 13 7.88 2.04 -27.44
C LEU A 13 7.57 3.37 -26.76
N ALA A 14 6.40 3.92 -27.04
CA ALA A 14 5.78 4.92 -26.20
C ALA A 14 5.60 4.28 -24.82
N LEU A 15 6.53 4.59 -23.91
CA LEU A 15 6.31 4.40 -22.48
C LEU A 15 5.08 5.23 -22.15
N VAL A 16 3.93 4.58 -22.12
CA VAL A 16 2.71 5.12 -21.53
C VAL A 16 3.03 5.29 -20.05
N SER A 17 3.59 6.45 -19.72
CA SER A 17 3.65 6.95 -18.35
C SER A 17 2.20 7.24 -17.97
N CYS A 18 1.51 6.19 -17.55
CA CYS A 18 0.23 6.30 -16.89
C CYS A 18 0.53 7.01 -15.58
N SER A 19 0.47 8.35 -15.62
CA SER A 19 0.58 9.20 -14.45
C SER A 19 -0.67 8.96 -13.61
N ARG A 20 -0.66 7.85 -12.84
CA ARG A 20 -1.62 7.61 -11.79
C ARG A 20 -1.46 8.78 -10.84
N LYS A 21 -2.48 9.63 -10.79
CA LYS A 21 -2.67 10.63 -9.74
C LYS A 21 -2.47 9.90 -8.41
N THR A 22 -1.35 10.13 -7.75
CA THR A 22 -1.03 9.57 -6.43
C THR A 22 -1.96 10.23 -5.45
N ILE A 23 -3.15 9.64 -5.27
CA ILE A 23 -4.01 9.94 -4.14
C ILE A 23 -3.25 9.43 -2.94
N GLY A 24 -2.71 10.35 -2.13
CA GLY A 24 -1.99 10.01 -0.91
C GLY A 24 -2.85 9.16 0.03
N VAL A 25 -2.22 8.60 1.05
CA VAL A 25 -2.91 7.75 2.03
C VAL A 25 -4.12 8.49 2.63
N PRO A 26 -5.35 7.97 2.52
CA PRO A 26 -6.55 8.65 3.01
C PRO A 26 -6.51 8.90 4.52
N PHE A 27 -7.01 10.06 4.94
CA PHE A 27 -7.18 10.40 6.35
C PHE A 27 -8.50 9.88 6.90
N VAL A 28 -8.46 9.28 8.10
CA VAL A 28 -9.64 8.91 8.88
C VAL A 28 -9.51 9.40 10.32
N LYS A 29 -10.64 9.77 10.94
CA LYS A 29 -10.65 10.27 12.32
C LYS A 29 -10.48 9.16 13.35
N GLU A 30 -11.11 8.02 13.11
CA GLU A 30 -11.19 6.91 14.06
C GLU A 30 -11.05 5.57 13.33
N ILE A 31 -10.60 4.55 14.07
CA ILE A 31 -10.31 3.21 13.55
C ILE A 31 -11.25 2.19 14.19
N ASP A 32 -11.98 1.43 13.36
CA ASP A 32 -12.71 0.25 13.82
C ASP A 32 -11.73 -0.90 14.02
N ARG A 33 -11.49 -1.28 15.28
CA ARG A 33 -10.59 -2.39 15.63
C ARG A 33 -11.04 -3.74 15.06
N ASN A 34 -12.30 -3.90 14.68
CA ASN A 34 -12.76 -5.12 14.01
C ASN A 34 -12.17 -5.27 12.60
N GLU A 35 -11.76 -4.16 11.97
CA GLU A 35 -11.07 -4.18 10.66
C GLU A 35 -9.57 -4.51 10.81
N LEU A 36 -9.08 -4.77 12.02
CA LEU A 36 -7.69 -5.18 12.29
C LEU A 36 -7.54 -6.70 12.51
N LYS A 37 -8.55 -7.49 12.12
CA LYS A 37 -8.60 -8.96 12.32
C LYS A 37 -7.78 -9.71 11.28
N TYR A 38 -6.46 -9.60 11.38
CA TYR A 38 -5.47 -10.34 10.60
C TYR A 38 -4.13 -10.32 11.34
N THR A 39 -3.13 -11.02 10.81
CA THR A 39 -1.77 -11.04 11.37
C THR A 39 -0.77 -10.55 10.33
N PHE A 40 0.15 -9.67 10.72
CA PHE A 40 1.29 -9.34 9.86
C PHE A 40 2.29 -10.50 9.86
N ILE A 41 2.68 -10.94 8.67
CA ILE A 41 3.87 -11.77 8.47
C ILE A 41 5.11 -10.86 8.40
N SER A 42 5.00 -9.76 7.65
CA SER A 42 6.03 -8.72 7.57
C SER A 42 5.40 -7.39 7.19
N SER A 43 6.01 -6.29 7.61
CA SER A 43 5.70 -4.97 7.07
C SER A 43 6.93 -4.08 7.17
N ASN A 44 7.30 -3.46 6.05
CA ASN A 44 8.49 -2.62 5.91
C ASN A 44 8.22 -1.53 4.87
N ILE A 45 8.90 -0.39 5.01
CA ILE A 45 8.99 0.61 3.95
C ILE A 45 10.19 0.25 3.06
N ILE A 46 9.98 0.20 1.74
CA ILE A 46 11.01 -0.08 0.73
C ILE A 46 10.89 1.01 -0.34
N GLY A 47 11.86 1.93 -0.36
CA GLY A 47 11.75 3.15 -1.15
C GLY A 47 10.50 3.95 -0.75
N ASP A 48 9.68 4.29 -1.75
CA ASP A 48 8.45 5.07 -1.58
C ASP A 48 7.22 4.22 -1.21
N SER A 49 7.39 2.92 -0.93
CA SER A 49 6.28 1.98 -0.72
C SER A 49 6.28 1.31 0.65
N LEU A 50 5.13 1.29 1.32
CA LEU A 50 4.87 0.37 2.43
C LEU A 50 4.46 -1.00 1.85
N VAL A 51 5.28 -2.01 2.07
CA VAL A 51 4.99 -3.40 1.70
C VAL A 51 4.54 -4.18 2.93
N ALA A 52 3.28 -4.59 2.93
CA ALA A 52 2.65 -5.38 3.99
C ALA A 52 2.32 -6.79 3.49
N LYS A 53 2.85 -7.80 4.17
CA LYS A 53 2.44 -9.20 4.02
C LYS A 53 1.57 -9.58 5.20
N VAL A 54 0.34 -9.99 4.93
CA VAL A 54 -0.65 -10.33 5.96
C VAL A 54 -1.19 -11.73 5.78
N GLN A 55 -1.62 -12.33 6.87
CA GLN A 55 -2.32 -13.59 6.96
C GLN A 55 -3.70 -13.37 7.58
N TYR A 56 -4.75 -13.92 6.98
CA TYR A 56 -6.12 -13.79 7.47
C TYR A 56 -6.95 -15.03 7.17
N GLY A 57 -8.07 -15.19 7.88
CA GLY A 57 -9.06 -16.24 7.63
C GLY A 57 -10.14 -15.79 6.64
N GLY A 58 -10.62 -16.71 5.80
CA GLY A 58 -11.65 -16.44 4.79
C GLY A 58 -11.11 -16.48 3.35
N GLY A 59 -11.71 -15.72 2.44
CA GLY A 59 -11.28 -15.59 1.04
C GLY A 59 -11.85 -16.63 0.09
N CYS A 60 -12.87 -17.38 0.51
CA CYS A 60 -13.51 -18.38 -0.34
C CYS A 60 -14.63 -17.80 -1.21
N ILE A 61 -15.29 -16.74 -0.73
CA ILE A 61 -16.53 -16.23 -1.34
C ILE A 61 -16.26 -14.93 -2.10
N LYS A 62 -15.37 -14.09 -1.57
CA LYS A 62 -15.09 -12.78 -2.17
C LYS A 62 -13.64 -12.36 -2.00
N PRO A 63 -13.13 -11.47 -2.87
CA PRO A 63 -11.82 -10.85 -2.67
C PRO A 63 -11.78 -10.06 -1.35
N HIS A 64 -10.71 -10.26 -0.58
CA HIS A 64 -10.48 -9.48 0.64
C HIS A 64 -9.73 -8.18 0.30
N LEU A 65 -10.34 -7.06 0.66
CA LEU A 65 -9.81 -5.72 0.46
C LEU A 65 -9.04 -5.27 1.71
N PHE A 66 -7.84 -4.75 1.47
CA PHE A 66 -7.00 -4.13 2.47
C PHE A 66 -6.73 -2.68 2.05
N GLU A 67 -7.14 -1.73 2.89
CA GLU A 67 -6.97 -0.30 2.65
C GLU A 67 -5.97 0.27 3.65
N LEU A 68 -4.98 1.01 3.17
CA LEU A 68 -4.10 1.78 4.05
C LEU A 68 -4.71 3.15 4.28
N VAL A 69 -4.83 3.56 5.53
CA VAL A 69 -5.29 4.90 5.94
C VAL A 69 -4.32 5.50 6.94
N GLN A 70 -4.45 6.79 7.21
CA GLN A 70 -3.70 7.51 8.24
C GLN A 70 -4.65 8.21 9.21
N THR A 71 -4.24 8.33 10.47
CA THR A 71 -4.89 9.19 11.47
C THR A 71 -4.06 10.44 11.72
N THR A 72 -4.52 11.30 12.63
CA THR A 72 -3.84 12.55 13.00
C THR A 72 -2.38 12.31 13.36
N LYS A 73 -1.50 13.11 12.76
CA LYS A 73 -0.09 13.21 13.14
C LYS A 73 0.00 13.84 14.53
N ASP A 74 0.82 13.28 15.41
CA ASP A 74 1.01 13.86 16.75
C ASP A 74 2.01 15.03 16.74
N ASP A 75 2.11 15.72 17.87
CA ASP A 75 2.97 16.90 18.05
C ASP A 75 4.46 16.56 17.89
N ALA A 76 4.84 15.30 18.07
CA ALA A 76 6.20 14.83 17.83
C ALA A 76 6.49 14.58 16.34
N GLY A 77 5.50 14.71 15.46
CA GLY A 77 5.62 14.44 14.03
C GLY A 77 5.41 12.97 13.64
N THR A 78 4.87 12.14 14.55
CA THR A 78 4.59 10.72 14.27
C THR A 78 3.32 10.58 13.45
N VAL A 79 3.43 9.92 12.30
CA VAL A 79 2.27 9.53 11.49
C VAL A 79 1.85 8.11 11.83
N TYR A 80 0.57 7.93 12.12
CA TYR A 80 -0.02 6.64 12.42
C TYR A 80 -0.76 6.11 11.19
N LEU A 81 -0.21 5.07 10.59
CA LEU A 81 -0.80 4.30 9.50
C LEU A 81 -1.60 3.13 10.04
N TRP A 82 -2.70 2.81 9.36
CA TRP A 82 -3.57 1.70 9.71
C TRP A 82 -3.93 0.92 8.45
N LEU A 83 -3.71 -0.38 8.48
CA LEU A 83 -4.13 -1.26 7.41
C LEU A 83 -5.49 -1.87 7.78
N LEU A 84 -6.54 -1.52 7.07
CA LEU A 84 -7.91 -1.93 7.37
C LEU A 84 -8.34 -3.08 6.47
N HIS A 85 -8.80 -4.16 7.06
CA HIS A 85 -9.42 -5.29 6.38
C HIS A 85 -10.93 -5.01 6.22
N LYS A 86 -11.32 -4.47 5.06
CA LYS A 86 -12.68 -3.96 4.80
C LYS A 86 -13.70 -5.05 4.49
N THR A 87 -13.23 -6.22 4.07
CA THR A 87 -14.12 -7.33 3.68
C THR A 87 -14.66 -8.04 4.91
N LYS A 88 -15.99 -7.96 5.10
CA LYS A 88 -16.72 -8.59 6.22
C LYS A 88 -17.34 -9.93 5.80
N ASP A 89 -17.73 -10.78 6.73
CA ASP A 89 -18.61 -11.94 6.48
C ASP A 89 -18.13 -12.99 5.46
N ASP A 90 -16.83 -13.27 5.39
CA ASP A 90 -16.30 -14.47 4.71
C ASP A 90 -15.72 -15.43 5.77
N LYS A 91 -16.60 -16.27 6.33
CA LYS A 91 -16.32 -17.12 7.51
C LYS A 91 -15.73 -18.49 7.17
N CYS A 92 -15.24 -18.69 5.94
CA CYS A 92 -14.67 -19.99 5.59
C CYS A 92 -13.35 -20.25 6.35
N ARG A 93 -12.98 -21.53 6.50
CA ARG A 93 -11.80 -21.94 7.29
C ARG A 93 -10.47 -21.83 6.54
N ALA A 94 -10.46 -21.22 5.35
CA ALA A 94 -9.23 -21.03 4.60
C ALA A 94 -8.32 -20.01 5.30
N LEU A 95 -7.01 -20.27 5.23
CA LEU A 95 -5.97 -19.37 5.74
C LEU A 95 -5.21 -18.80 4.54
N VAL A 96 -5.37 -17.50 4.30
CA VAL A 96 -4.87 -16.84 3.11
C VAL A 96 -3.72 -15.91 3.48
N ARG A 97 -2.70 -15.87 2.62
CA ARG A 97 -1.55 -14.96 2.73
C ARG A 97 -1.50 -14.06 1.51
N VAL A 98 -1.41 -12.76 1.71
CA VAL A 98 -1.33 -11.80 0.61
C VAL A 98 -0.25 -10.76 0.87
N SER A 99 0.36 -10.27 -0.21
CA SER A 99 1.23 -9.11 -0.21
C SER A 99 0.49 -7.92 -0.80
N ARG A 100 0.62 -6.76 -0.15
CA ARG A 100 0.08 -5.47 -0.61
C ARG A 100 1.17 -4.41 -0.53
N ALA A 101 1.18 -3.52 -1.49
CA ALA A 101 2.08 -2.38 -1.55
C ALA A 101 1.25 -1.10 -1.64
N TYR A 102 1.62 -0.10 -0.85
CA TYR A 102 0.95 1.19 -0.79
C TYR A 102 1.98 2.28 -0.98
N ASP A 103 1.68 3.24 -1.86
CA ASP A 103 2.49 4.43 -2.01
C ASP A 103 2.37 5.29 -0.74
N VAL A 104 3.52 5.55 -0.12
CA VAL A 104 3.65 6.40 1.07
C VAL A 104 4.58 7.58 0.80
N SER A 105 4.93 7.82 -0.47
CA SER A 105 5.86 8.88 -0.88
C SER A 105 5.44 10.26 -0.39
N THR A 106 4.15 10.56 -0.38
CA THR A 106 3.63 11.85 0.11
C THR A 106 3.91 12.07 1.60
N ILE A 107 3.91 11.00 2.39
CA ILE A 107 4.19 11.05 3.83
C ILE A 107 5.71 11.15 4.05
N LEU A 108 6.49 10.34 3.33
CA LEU A 108 7.96 10.34 3.43
C LEU A 108 8.59 11.67 3.01
N LYS A 109 7.94 12.40 2.09
CA LYS A 109 8.41 13.71 1.60
C LYS A 109 7.96 14.88 2.49
N ASP A 110 7.06 14.66 3.45
CA ASP A 110 6.65 15.71 4.39
C ASP A 110 7.79 15.96 5.42
N PRO A 111 8.42 17.15 5.41
CA PRO A 111 9.57 17.44 6.28
C PRO A 111 9.22 17.45 7.77
N SER A 112 7.94 17.57 8.12
CA SER A 112 7.47 17.56 9.50
C SER A 112 7.17 16.15 10.03
N VAL A 113 7.33 15.11 9.21
CA VAL A 113 7.24 13.71 9.66
C VAL A 113 8.58 13.28 10.25
N THR A 114 8.54 12.82 11.49
CA THR A 114 9.71 12.31 12.24
C THR A 114 9.70 10.79 12.31
N SER A 115 8.53 10.17 12.43
CA SER A 115 8.39 8.72 12.46
C SER A 115 7.07 8.26 11.85
N ILE A 116 7.02 6.98 11.45
CA ILE A 116 5.82 6.33 10.94
C ILE A 116 5.59 5.05 11.73
N LYS A 117 4.39 4.91 12.30
CA LYS A 117 3.93 3.70 13.01
C LYS A 117 2.81 3.03 12.23
N LEU A 118 2.77 1.71 12.25
CA LEU A 118 1.72 0.90 11.63
C LEU A 118 0.90 0.18 12.69
N ASN A 119 -0.43 0.30 12.59
CA ASN A 119 -1.41 -0.33 13.47
C ASN A 119 -1.20 -0.05 14.97
N GLY A 120 -0.69 1.15 15.29
CA GLY A 120 -0.50 1.63 16.65
C GLY A 120 0.97 1.77 17.04
N ASP A 121 1.67 0.65 17.23
CA ASP A 121 2.96 0.61 17.93
C ASP A 121 4.14 0.18 17.04
N LYS A 122 3.90 -0.54 15.94
CA LYS A 122 4.97 -1.00 15.07
C LYS A 122 5.63 0.16 14.33
N VAL A 123 6.85 0.52 14.72
CA VAL A 123 7.67 1.51 14.01
C VAL A 123 8.12 0.96 12.66
N LEU A 124 7.88 1.72 11.59
CA LEU A 124 8.29 1.39 10.22
C LEU A 124 9.41 2.30 9.69
N TYR A 125 9.47 3.51 10.23
CA TYR A 125 10.41 4.54 9.83
C TYR A 125 10.61 5.48 11.01
N GLU A 126 11.85 5.88 11.22
CA GLU A 126 12.26 6.91 12.17
C GLU A 126 13.37 7.71 11.50
N LYS A 127 13.23 9.02 11.49
CA LYS A 127 14.24 9.93 10.95
C LYS A 127 15.36 10.05 11.98
N GLU A 128 16.57 9.70 11.56
CA GLU A 128 17.79 9.87 12.37
C GLU A 128 18.03 11.34 12.77
#